data_AF-A0A2V9VFN5-F1
#
_entry.id   AF-A0A2V9VFN5-F1
#
_cell.length_a   1.000
_cell.length_b   1.000
_cell.length_c   1.000
_cell.angle_alpha   90.00
_cell.angle_beta   90.00
_cell.angle_gamma   90.00
#
_symmetry.space_group_name_H-M   'P 1'
#
loop_
_entity.id
_entity.type
_entity.pdbx_description
1 polymer ?
#
loop_
_entity_poly.entity_id
_entity_poly.type
_entity_poly.pdbx_seq_one_letter_code
_entity_poly.pdbx_strand_id
1 'polypeptide(L)'
;YIPMRGANWRPATRRSNDGYLKKQIYLRLEHVPLKDISKFQVQMLFNQLAAAGYSYNVVYHVRDIIKAALAEAVEQDVLERNVARKTVIPEIEEREKPVLPVEWYAKLLAGLRTSRDRAIFLIASFCALRPS
;
A
#
# COMPACT_ATOMS: atom_id res chain seq x y z
N TYR A 1 15.94 -0.76 9.58
CA TYR A 1 15.15 -0.43 8.37
C TYR A 1 14.54 0.98 8.37
N ILE A 2 13.54 1.29 9.23
CA ILE A 2 12.81 2.59 9.14
C ILE A 2 13.73 3.81 9.33
N PRO A 3 14.66 3.87 10.29
CA PRO A 3 15.55 5.03 10.41
C PRO A 3 16.44 5.26 9.18
N MET A 4 16.82 4.18 8.48
CA MET A 4 17.73 4.23 7.33
C MET A 4 17.01 4.59 6.02
N ARG A 5 15.81 4.06 5.79
CA ARG A 5 15.04 4.37 4.57
C ARG A 5 14.03 5.49 4.74
N GLY A 6 13.48 5.64 5.95
CA GLY A 6 12.38 6.53 6.26
C GLY A 6 12.74 8.00 6.27
N ALA A 7 14.01 8.35 6.41
CA ALA A 7 14.49 9.73 6.39
C ALA A 7 14.13 10.45 5.07
N ASN A 8 14.19 9.74 3.95
CA ASN A 8 13.93 10.29 2.61
C ASN A 8 12.47 10.16 2.16
N TRP A 9 11.58 9.63 3.01
CA TRP A 9 10.17 9.50 2.66
C TRP A 9 9.45 10.83 2.76
N ARG A 10 8.72 11.18 1.69
CA ARG A 10 7.73 12.26 1.76
C ARG A 10 6.69 11.93 2.85
N PRO A 11 6.03 12.93 3.47
CA PRO A 11 5.05 12.70 4.52
C PRO A 11 3.93 11.72 4.12
N ALA A 12 3.46 11.77 2.87
CA ALA A 12 2.47 10.84 2.36
C ALA A 12 2.96 9.38 2.35
N THR A 13 4.19 9.14 1.86
CA THR A 13 4.81 7.81 1.85
C THR A 13 5.02 7.28 3.27
N ARG A 14 5.47 8.13 4.19
CA ARG A 14 5.63 7.76 5.60
C ARG A 14 4.30 7.32 6.21
N ARG A 15 3.24 8.11 6.03
CA ARG A 15 1.89 7.75 6.53
C ARG A 15 1.41 6.40 5.99
N SER A 16 1.59 6.13 4.70
CA SER A 16 1.19 4.85 4.10
C SER A 16 2.02 3.69 4.65
N ASN A 17 3.34 3.82 4.69
CA ASN A 17 4.23 2.77 5.18
C ASN A 17 4.01 2.46 6.67
N ASP A 18 3.85 3.49 7.50
CA ASP A 18 3.52 3.30 8.93
C ASP A 18 2.17 2.61 9.09
N GLY A 19 1.20 2.91 8.22
CA GLY A 19 -0.08 2.21 8.15
C GLY A 19 0.11 0.72 7.86
N TYR A 20 0.90 0.38 6.84
CA TYR A 20 1.18 -1.01 6.48
C TYR A 20 1.91 -1.77 7.60
N LEU A 21 2.91 -1.13 8.21
CA LEU A 21 3.67 -1.69 9.31
C LEU A 21 2.76 -2.01 10.50
N LYS A 22 2.00 -1.03 10.99
CA LYS A 22 1.16 -1.19 12.19
C LYS A 22 -0.01 -2.13 11.98
N LYS A 23 -0.70 -2.04 10.84
CA LYS A 23 -1.99 -2.72 10.65
C LYS A 23 -1.86 -4.12 10.05
N GLN A 24 -0.79 -4.40 9.29
CA GLN A 24 -0.63 -5.69 8.60
C GLN A 24 0.61 -6.45 9.04
N ILE A 25 1.75 -5.79 9.25
CA ILE A 25 3.03 -6.47 9.51
C ILE A 25 3.18 -6.80 11.00
N TYR A 26 3.14 -5.79 11.87
CA TYR A 26 3.40 -5.93 13.30
C TYR A 26 2.37 -6.83 13.99
N LEU A 27 1.10 -6.72 13.60
CA LEU A 27 0.03 -7.59 14.09
C LEU A 27 0.36 -9.10 13.99
N ARG A 28 1.24 -9.50 13.06
CA ARG A 28 1.62 -10.91 12.86
C ARG A 28 3.06 -11.25 13.21
N LEU A 29 3.99 -10.30 13.06
CA LEU A 29 5.43 -10.56 13.12
C LEU A 29 6.16 -9.82 14.24
N GLU A 30 5.52 -8.89 14.97
CA GLU A 30 6.20 -8.03 15.95
C GLU A 30 6.92 -8.81 17.07
N HIS A 31 6.33 -9.92 17.52
CA HIS A 31 6.88 -10.74 18.60
C HIS A 31 7.65 -11.98 18.12
N VAL A 32 7.89 -12.10 16.80
CA VAL A 32 8.69 -13.20 16.24
C VAL A 32 10.13 -12.72 16.10
N PRO A 33 11.12 -13.36 16.75
CA PRO A 33 12.52 -13.03 16.54
C PRO A 33 12.88 -13.11 15.05
N LEU A 34 13.68 -12.18 14.52
CA LEU A 34 13.96 -12.10 13.08
C LEU A 34 14.47 -13.43 12.50
N LYS A 35 15.33 -14.13 13.25
CA LYS A 35 15.91 -15.44 12.87
C LYS A 35 14.86 -16.56 12.72
N ASP A 36 13.74 -16.43 13.41
CA ASP A 36 12.67 -17.43 13.46
C ASP A 36 11.56 -17.11 12.43
N ILE A 37 11.65 -15.98 11.73
CA ILE A 37 10.73 -15.65 10.65
C ILE A 37 10.97 -16.62 9.48
N SER A 38 9.99 -17.46 9.21
CA SER A 38 10.02 -18.42 8.12
C SER A 38 9.35 -17.87 6.86
N LYS A 39 9.76 -18.39 5.69
CA LYS A 39 9.06 -18.14 4.42
C LYS A 39 7.57 -18.48 4.51
N PHE A 40 7.22 -19.55 5.21
CA PHE A 40 5.84 -20.00 5.39
C PHE A 40 4.99 -18.94 6.11
N GLN A 41 5.46 -18.39 7.23
CA GLN A 41 4.76 -17.32 7.95
C GLN A 41 4.53 -16.09 7.08
N VAL A 42 5.55 -15.67 6.32
CA VAL A 42 5.44 -14.51 5.42
C VAL A 42 4.45 -14.79 4.28
N GLN A 43 4.47 -15.98 3.69
CA GLN A 43 3.52 -16.33 2.63
C GLN A 43 2.08 -16.43 3.18
N MET A 44 1.91 -17.01 4.36
CA MET A 44 0.60 -17.12 5.01
C MET A 44 0.01 -15.74 5.35
N LEU A 45 0.84 -14.76 5.72
CA LEU A 45 0.40 -13.38 5.89
C LEU A 45 -0.21 -12.84 4.59
N PHE A 46 0.44 -13.00 3.43
CA PHE A 46 -0.10 -12.51 2.16
C PHE A 46 -1.39 -13.21 1.76
N ASN A 47 -1.46 -14.52 1.97
CA ASN A 47 -2.66 -15.30 1.70
C ASN A 47 -3.82 -14.85 2.60
N GLN A 48 -3.57 -14.57 3.89
CA GLN A 48 -4.57 -14.05 4.82
C GLN A 48 -5.05 -12.65 4.42
N LEU A 49 -4.17 -11.77 3.95
CA LEU A 49 -4.56 -10.45 3.47
C LEU A 49 -5.44 -10.55 2.21
N ALA A 50 -5.07 -11.41 1.25
CA ALA A 50 -5.90 -11.63 0.08
C ALA A 50 -7.28 -12.20 0.44
N ALA A 51 -7.33 -13.20 1.32
CA ALA A 51 -8.58 -13.79 1.80
C ALA A 51 -9.46 -12.77 2.57
N ALA A 52 -8.85 -11.80 3.25
CA ALA A 52 -9.55 -10.70 3.91
C ALA A 52 -10.03 -9.59 2.93
N GLY A 53 -9.86 -9.78 1.61
CA GLY A 53 -10.36 -8.85 0.59
C GLY A 53 -9.51 -7.60 0.39
N TYR A 54 -8.25 -7.60 0.86
CA TYR A 54 -7.32 -6.51 0.57
C TYR A 54 -6.96 -6.47 -0.92
N SER A 55 -6.78 -5.27 -1.46
CA SER A 55 -6.40 -5.10 -2.86
C SER A 55 -4.96 -5.55 -3.12
N TYR A 56 -4.67 -5.87 -4.38
CA TYR A 56 -3.32 -6.20 -4.84
C TYR A 56 -2.27 -5.19 -4.35
N ASN A 57 -2.56 -3.90 -4.46
CA ASN A 57 -1.63 -2.84 -4.07
C ASN A 57 -1.26 -2.90 -2.58
N VAL A 58 -2.23 -3.21 -1.70
CA VAL A 58 -1.94 -3.35 -0.27
C VAL A 58 -1.01 -4.54 -0.03
N VAL A 59 -1.32 -5.71 -0.59
CA VAL A 59 -0.49 -6.91 -0.43
C VAL A 59 0.90 -6.72 -1.04
N TYR A 60 0.97 -6.03 -2.18
CA TYR A 60 2.22 -5.66 -2.84
C TYR A 60 3.11 -4.81 -1.94
N HIS A 61 2.57 -3.73 -1.36
CA HIS A 61 3.36 -2.84 -0.50
C HIS A 61 3.79 -3.52 0.81
N VAL A 62 2.91 -4.33 1.41
CA VAL A 62 3.26 -5.12 2.59
C VAL A 62 4.42 -6.07 2.27
N ARG A 63 4.34 -6.78 1.13
CA ARG A 63 5.44 -7.64 0.67
C ARG A 63 6.72 -6.87 0.44
N ASP A 64 6.65 -5.71 -0.21
CA ASP A 64 7.83 -4.89 -0.52
C ASP A 64 8.54 -4.40 0.75
N ILE A 65 7.77 -3.92 1.73
CA ILE A 65 8.32 -3.51 3.03
C ILE A 65 8.99 -4.68 3.75
N ILE A 66 8.35 -5.87 3.79
CA ILE A 66 8.95 -7.05 4.43
C ILE A 66 10.22 -7.46 3.70
N LYS A 67 10.20 -7.53 2.37
CA LYS A 67 11.38 -7.92 1.57
C LYS A 67 12.54 -6.95 1.80
N ALA A 68 12.26 -5.64 1.82
CA ALA A 68 13.27 -4.62 2.03
C ALA A 68 13.82 -4.63 3.47
N ALA A 69 12.96 -4.84 4.48
CA ALA A 69 13.39 -4.94 5.87
C ALA A 69 14.26 -6.19 6.13
N LEU A 70 13.89 -7.34 5.56
CA LEU A 70 14.69 -8.56 5.67
C LEU A 70 15.96 -8.52 4.80
N ALA A 71 15.97 -7.77 3.70
CA ALA A 71 17.19 -7.53 2.93
C ALA A 71 18.19 -6.72 3.76
N GLU A 72 17.71 -5.65 4.41
CA GLU A 72 18.53 -4.85 5.32
C GLU A 72 19.12 -5.68 6.47
N ALA A 73 18.34 -6.61 7.03
CA ALA A 73 18.83 -7.52 8.07
C ALA A 73 19.92 -8.48 7.57
N VAL A 74 19.92 -8.83 6.29
CA VAL A 74 20.99 -9.63 5.68
C VAL A 74 22.26 -8.78 5.49
N GLU A 75 22.12 -7.55 4.99
CA GLU A 75 23.25 -6.63 4.81
C GLU A 75 23.93 -6.26 6.14
N GLN A 76 23.21 -6.38 7.26
CA GLN A 76 23.71 -6.14 8.62
C GLN A 76 24.17 -7.42 9.33
N ASP A 77 24.32 -8.53 8.60
CA ASP A 77 24.73 -9.86 9.12
C ASP A 77 23.83 -10.41 10.26
N VAL A 78 22.59 -9.89 10.39
CA VAL A 78 21.60 -10.39 11.36
C VAL A 78 20.94 -11.68 10.86
N LEU A 79 20.81 -11.81 9.53
CA LEU A 79 20.25 -12.98 8.86
C LEU A 79 21.19 -13.46 7.77
N GLU A 80 21.36 -14.77 7.63
CA GLU A 80 22.16 -15.35 6.54
C GLU A 80 21.48 -15.19 5.16
N ARG A 81 20.14 -15.10 5.13
CA ARG A 81 19.38 -15.01 3.89
C ARG A 81 18.01 -14.37 4.07
N ASN A 82 17.54 -13.74 3.00
CA ASN A 82 16.20 -13.16 2.97
C ASN A 82 15.13 -14.21 2.65
N VAL A 83 14.38 -14.63 3.68
CA VAL A 83 13.30 -15.64 3.55
C VAL A 83 12.12 -15.19 2.68
N ALA A 84 11.93 -13.89 2.50
CA ALA A 84 10.87 -13.32 1.66
C ALA A 84 11.28 -13.21 0.17
N ARG A 85 12.50 -13.58 -0.22
CA ARG A 85 12.99 -13.44 -1.61
C ARG A 85 12.08 -14.12 -2.63
N LYS A 86 11.61 -15.34 -2.31
CA LYS A 86 10.77 -16.21 -3.18
C LYS A 86 9.30 -16.29 -2.74
N THR A 87 8.78 -15.29 -2.06
CA THR A 87 7.33 -15.22 -1.76
C THR A 87 6.57 -14.62 -2.93
N VAL A 88 5.32 -15.04 -3.09
CA VAL A 88 4.44 -14.61 -4.18
C VAL A 88 3.25 -13.83 -3.62
N ILE A 89 2.71 -12.91 -4.43
CA ILE A 89 1.41 -12.32 -4.13
C ILE A 89 0.37 -13.33 -4.65
N PRO A 90 -0.57 -13.80 -3.82
CA PRO A 90 -1.64 -14.67 -4.27
C PRO A 90 -2.54 -13.95 -5.30
N GLU A 91 -3.34 -14.70 -6.02
CA GLU A 91 -4.32 -14.14 -6.95
C GLU A 91 -5.35 -13.28 -6.19
N ILE A 92 -5.58 -12.06 -6.66
CA ILE A 92 -6.49 -11.10 -6.07
C ILE A 92 -7.28 -10.48 -7.22
N GLU A 93 -8.61 -10.58 -7.14
CA GLU A 93 -9.49 -9.98 -8.15
C GLU A 93 -9.30 -8.46 -8.20
N GLU A 94 -9.08 -7.94 -9.42
CA GLU A 94 -9.02 -6.50 -9.61
C GLU A 94 -10.42 -5.90 -9.47
N ARG A 95 -10.54 -4.92 -8.57
CA ARG A 95 -11.78 -4.17 -8.41
C ARG A 95 -12.00 -3.29 -9.63
N GLU A 96 -13.23 -3.30 -10.14
CA GLU A 96 -13.65 -2.38 -11.19
C GLU A 96 -13.42 -0.93 -10.77
N LYS A 97 -12.83 -0.14 -11.67
CA LYS A 97 -12.61 1.30 -11.50
C LYS A 97 -13.49 2.03 -12.52
N PRO A 98 -14.78 2.25 -12.19
CA PRO A 98 -15.70 2.84 -13.16
C PRO A 98 -15.25 4.25 -13.53
N VAL A 99 -15.31 4.55 -14.82
CA VAL A 99 -15.13 5.91 -15.32
C VAL A 99 -16.45 6.64 -15.18
N LEU A 100 -16.41 7.88 -14.68
CA LEU A 100 -17.60 8.71 -14.56
C LEU A 100 -18.21 8.94 -15.96
N PRO A 101 -19.45 8.50 -16.22
CA PRO A 101 -20.04 8.68 -17.55
C PRO A 101 -20.38 10.16 -17.82
N VAL A 102 -20.34 10.55 -19.09
CA VAL A 102 -20.50 11.96 -19.50
C VAL A 102 -21.87 12.53 -19.13
N GLU A 103 -22.92 11.70 -19.13
CA GLU A 103 -24.28 12.07 -18.76
C GLU A 103 -24.43 12.45 -17.28
N TRP A 104 -23.51 12.01 -16.42
CA TRP A 104 -23.48 12.40 -15.01
C TRP A 104 -22.78 13.74 -14.78
N TYR A 105 -22.00 14.23 -15.74
CA TYR A 105 -21.22 15.46 -15.61
C TYR A 105 -22.11 16.67 -15.31
N ALA A 106 -23.14 16.90 -16.12
CA ALA A 106 -24.06 18.02 -15.95
C ALA A 106 -24.82 17.94 -14.61
N LYS A 107 -25.21 16.72 -14.19
CA LYS A 107 -25.91 16.49 -12.91
C LYS A 107 -25.00 16.81 -11.72
N LEU A 108 -23.74 16.38 -11.76
CA LEU A 108 -22.75 16.70 -10.72
C LEU A 108 -22.51 18.20 -10.62
N LEU A 109 -22.26 18.85 -11.77
CA LEU A 109 -22.02 20.30 -11.80
C LEU A 109 -23.21 21.10 -11.24
N ALA A 110 -24.44 20.70 -11.58
CA ALA A 110 -25.65 21.33 -11.05
C ALA A 110 -25.83 21.13 -9.53
N GLY A 111 -25.39 19.98 -9.01
CA GLY A 111 -25.46 19.64 -7.59
C GLY A 111 -24.46 20.37 -6.69
N LEU A 112 -23.39 20.94 -7.26
CA LEU A 112 -22.39 21.71 -6.50
C LEU A 112 -22.98 23.06 -6.08
N ARG A 113 -22.98 23.32 -4.76
CA ARG A 113 -23.65 24.49 -4.18
C ARG A 113 -22.78 25.74 -4.13
N THR A 114 -21.46 25.58 -4.01
CA THR A 114 -20.53 26.71 -3.89
C THR A 114 -19.87 27.02 -5.22
N SER A 115 -19.58 28.30 -5.47
CA SER A 115 -18.80 28.72 -6.63
C SER A 115 -17.39 28.12 -6.63
N ARG A 116 -16.80 27.92 -5.44
CA ARG A 116 -15.50 27.27 -5.26
C ARG A 116 -15.51 25.83 -5.77
N ASP A 117 -16.45 25.01 -5.32
CA ASP A 117 -16.48 23.59 -5.71
C ASP A 117 -16.74 23.43 -7.20
N ARG A 118 -17.61 24.29 -7.77
CA ARG A 118 -17.84 24.36 -9.22
C ARG A 118 -16.56 24.67 -9.99
N ALA A 119 -15.82 25.69 -9.57
CA ALA A 119 -14.55 26.06 -10.19
C ALA A 119 -13.51 24.92 -10.10
N ILE A 120 -13.38 24.29 -8.92
CA ILE A 120 -12.47 23.15 -8.73
C ILE A 120 -12.86 22.00 -9.66
N PHE A 121 -14.14 21.63 -9.70
CA PHE A 121 -14.61 20.53 -10.55
C PHE A 121 -14.36 20.80 -12.04
N LEU A 122 -14.70 21.99 -12.53
CA LEU A 122 -14.48 22.38 -13.92
C LEU A 122 -13.00 22.35 -14.30
N ILE A 123 -12.12 22.93 -13.46
CA ILE A 123 -10.68 22.95 -13.70
C ILE A 123 -10.10 21.53 -13.65
N ALA A 124 -10.48 20.73 -12.64
CA ALA A 124 -9.98 19.36 -12.49
C ALA A 124 -10.41 18.48 -13.67
N SER A 125 -11.67 18.58 -14.12
CA SER A 125 -12.18 17.82 -15.25
C SER A 125 -11.61 18.26 -16.59
N PHE A 126 -11.43 19.56 -16.82
CA PHE A 126 -10.89 20.07 -18.09
C PHE A 126 -9.38 19.86 -18.22
N CYS A 127 -8.63 20.14 -17.15
CA CYS A 127 -7.17 20.08 -17.17
C CYS A 127 -6.60 18.74 -16.71
N ALA A 128 -7.45 17.78 -16.32
CA ALA A 128 -7.06 16.49 -15.76
C ALA A 128 -6.05 16.60 -14.59
N LEU A 129 -6.19 17.65 -13.77
CA LEU A 129 -5.27 17.88 -12.65
C LEU A 129 -5.45 16.79 -11.59
N ARG A 130 -4.33 16.27 -11.11
CA ARG A 130 -4.33 15.37 -9.96
C ARG A 130 -4.64 16.17 -8.69
N PRO A 131 -5.64 15.77 -7.89
CA PRO A 131 -5.85 16.38 -6.58
C PRO A 131 -4.64 16.08 -5.68
N SER A 132 -4.08 17.12 -5.07
CA SER A 132 -2.92 17.06 -4.17
C SER A 132 -3.30 16.90 -2.71
#